data_AF-A0A0F7ZKK9-F1
#
_entry.id   AF-A0A0F7ZKK9-F1
#
_cell.length_a   1.000
_cell.length_b   1.000
_cell.length_c   1.000
_cell.angle_alpha   90.00
_cell.angle_beta   90.00
_cell.angle_gamma   90.00
#
_symmetry.space_group_name_H-M   'P 1'
#
loop_
_entity.id
_entity.type
_entity.pdbx_description
1 polymer ?
#
loop_
_entity_poly.entity_id
_entity_poly.type
_entity_poly.pdbx_seq_one_letter_code
_entity_poly.pdbx_strand_id
1 'polypeptide(L)'
;MSSAIVDSRVRAAIEHYLLDLENSQQRNTGRNYLPKQEEWKISWTVIPKVWLVPVPQGQQLPGDLVDEGKLLLFMKEVVVSRPPRKGKRIKDEKERHLGSQEVKRAVKSAQDASRGVGTLRDVYAPAQIPDHTNVAWSERKEIACALRTQVDFLFGNHMLLGSGNRLPVELADCFPLDLPKEGLKVPRYTTKALVVVMNCGKTNQHGRMEYDSALRHRDPRSCLVGALAFWFFWRWQVERTERFPVFQRSEDWYDTKVLRRSAKEPQAQLSSQTAREWTFRFYQKAGIKVSKVSHAPRVAATQNADIAGVDEGQLGRRSCGEIRRAGRWNNGDQMTGCYLTSLPFEFMRAVADFDPEWSG
;
A
#
# COMPACT_ATOMS: atom_id res chain seq x y z
N MET A 1 27.80 38.69 1.65
CA MET A 1 28.85 37.72 2.05
C MET A 1 28.57 37.32 3.49
N SER A 2 28.04 36.10 3.70
CA SER A 2 27.71 35.57 5.03
C SER A 2 28.80 34.59 5.46
N SER A 3 29.29 34.77 6.68
CA SER A 3 30.40 34.08 7.33
C SER A 3 30.05 32.65 7.73
N ALA A 4 30.04 31.70 6.80
CA ALA A 4 29.67 30.32 7.11
C ALA A 4 30.52 29.25 6.41
N ILE A 5 31.85 29.29 6.53
CA ILE A 5 32.68 28.07 6.52
C ILE A 5 33.91 28.33 7.42
N VAL A 6 33.79 28.03 8.73
CA VAL A 6 34.89 28.20 9.71
C VAL A 6 35.55 26.87 10.06
N ASP A 7 34.95 25.71 9.73
CA ASP A 7 35.58 24.41 9.99
C ASP A 7 36.54 24.03 8.86
N SER A 8 37.83 23.98 9.19
CA SER A 8 38.91 23.61 8.26
C SER A 8 38.75 22.20 7.69
N ARG A 9 38.09 21.29 8.42
CA ARG A 9 37.80 19.93 7.94
C ARG A 9 36.71 19.93 6.88
N VAL A 10 35.70 20.80 7.04
CA VAL A 10 34.65 20.97 6.03
C VAL A 10 35.24 21.57 4.77
N ARG A 11 36.15 22.54 4.89
CA ARG A 11 36.87 23.10 3.73
C ARG A 11 37.75 22.06 3.04
N ALA A 12 38.51 21.27 3.79
CA ALA A 12 39.33 20.19 3.24
C ALA A 12 38.49 19.10 2.56
N ALA A 13 37.34 18.73 3.14
CA ALA A 13 36.42 17.78 2.52
C ALA A 13 35.79 18.35 1.24
N ILE A 14 35.41 19.63 1.24
CA ILE A 14 34.92 20.32 0.05
C ILE A 14 35.99 20.33 -1.05
N GLU A 15 37.24 20.69 -0.73
CA GLU A 15 38.33 20.68 -1.70
C GLU A 15 38.60 19.26 -2.22
N HIS A 16 38.64 18.25 -1.36
CA HIS A 16 38.84 16.85 -1.75
C HIS A 16 37.70 16.30 -2.64
N TYR A 17 36.43 16.59 -2.33
CA TYR A 17 35.30 16.00 -3.08
C TYR A 17 34.82 16.85 -4.25
N LEU A 18 34.93 18.18 -4.20
CA LEU A 18 34.46 19.07 -5.27
C LEU A 18 35.55 19.44 -6.28
N LEU A 19 36.81 19.55 -5.86
CA LEU A 19 37.91 19.87 -6.79
C LEU A 19 38.55 18.63 -7.41
N ASP A 20 38.46 17.47 -6.73
CA ASP A 20 38.98 16.17 -7.24
C ASP A 20 37.85 15.22 -7.69
N LEU A 21 36.78 15.81 -8.25
CA LEU A 21 35.57 15.11 -8.64
C LEU A 21 35.82 14.13 -9.80
N GLU A 22 36.81 14.41 -10.65
CA GLU A 22 37.23 13.50 -11.74
C GLU A 22 37.87 12.21 -11.23
N ASN A 23 38.60 12.25 -10.11
CA ASN A 23 39.29 11.08 -9.55
C ASN A 23 38.43 10.32 -8.51
N SER A 24 37.47 11.00 -7.88
CA SER A 24 36.59 10.42 -6.85
C SER A 24 35.25 9.89 -7.39
N GLN A 25 34.86 10.26 -8.61
CA GLN A 25 33.60 9.79 -9.19
C GLN A 25 33.68 8.30 -9.58
N GLN A 26 32.69 7.53 -9.12
CA GLN A 26 32.59 6.11 -9.46
C GLN A 26 32.58 5.90 -10.98
N ARG A 27 33.40 4.96 -11.46
CA ARG A 27 33.62 4.68 -12.90
C ARG A 27 32.32 4.47 -13.71
N ASN A 28 31.30 3.85 -13.12
CA ASN A 28 30.00 3.64 -13.76
C ASN A 28 29.18 4.94 -13.88
N THR A 29 29.31 5.85 -12.90
CA THR A 29 28.68 7.16 -12.93
C THR A 29 29.33 8.02 -14.02
N GLY A 30 30.66 8.09 -14.07
CA GLY A 30 31.36 8.75 -15.18
C GLY A 30 30.91 8.21 -16.54
N ARG A 31 30.94 6.88 -16.73
CA ARG A 31 30.55 6.24 -17.99
C ARG A 31 29.11 6.54 -18.44
N ASN A 32 28.16 6.71 -17.51
CA ASN A 32 26.75 6.89 -17.85
C ASN A 32 26.33 8.36 -18.01
N TYR A 33 26.98 9.28 -17.29
CA TYR A 33 26.57 10.68 -17.22
C TYR A 33 27.45 11.61 -18.05
N LEU A 34 28.75 11.32 -18.24
CA LEU A 34 29.66 12.15 -19.04
C LEU A 34 29.15 12.38 -20.47
N PRO A 35 28.70 11.35 -21.24
CA PRO A 35 28.20 11.58 -22.60
C PRO A 35 26.97 12.49 -22.64
N LYS A 36 26.13 12.45 -21.60
CA LYS A 36 24.93 13.30 -21.50
C LYS A 36 25.29 14.74 -21.13
N GLN A 37 26.31 14.92 -20.30
CA GLN A 37 26.81 16.24 -19.94
C GLN A 37 27.51 16.90 -21.13
N GLU A 38 28.28 16.16 -21.92
CA GLU A 38 28.86 16.65 -23.17
C GLU A 38 27.78 17.05 -24.18
N GLU A 39 26.76 16.21 -24.35
CA GLU A 39 25.62 16.49 -25.22
C GLU A 39 24.85 17.77 -24.79
N TRP A 40 24.68 17.95 -23.48
CA TRP A 40 24.12 19.18 -22.92
C TRP A 40 25.01 20.40 -23.22
N LYS A 41 26.31 20.29 -22.96
CA LYS A 41 27.28 21.38 -23.14
C LYS A 41 27.40 21.87 -24.57
N ILE A 42 27.25 21.00 -25.57
CA ILE A 42 27.25 21.39 -26.99
C ILE A 42 26.07 22.31 -27.33
N SER A 43 24.95 22.18 -26.63
CA SER A 43 23.73 22.93 -26.90
C SER A 43 23.77 24.37 -26.37
N TRP A 44 24.80 24.74 -25.59
CA TRP A 44 24.88 26.02 -24.89
C TRP A 44 26.29 26.61 -24.95
N THR A 45 26.42 27.93 -24.82
CA THR A 45 27.73 28.57 -24.76
C THR A 45 28.47 28.17 -23.48
N VAL A 46 29.79 28.07 -23.51
CA VAL A 46 30.58 27.73 -22.30
C VAL A 46 30.42 28.82 -21.23
N ILE A 47 30.36 28.42 -19.95
CA ILE A 47 30.37 29.35 -18.82
C ILE A 47 31.54 30.37 -18.95
N PRO A 48 31.28 31.68 -18.83
CA PRO A 48 32.31 32.71 -18.84
C PRO A 48 33.36 32.49 -17.73
N LYS A 49 34.65 32.67 -18.05
CA LYS A 49 35.75 32.54 -17.09
C LYS A 49 35.73 33.58 -15.96
N VAL A 50 35.06 34.71 -16.17
CA VAL A 50 34.92 35.79 -15.20
C VAL A 50 33.44 36.09 -15.01
N TRP A 51 32.97 35.94 -13.78
CA TRP A 51 31.59 36.26 -13.38
C TRP A 51 31.46 37.75 -13.11
N LEU A 52 30.77 38.47 -13.99
CA LEU A 52 30.76 39.93 -13.94
C LEU A 52 29.76 40.53 -12.93
N VAL A 53 28.73 39.81 -12.48
CA VAL A 53 27.68 40.31 -11.56
C VAL A 53 26.97 39.14 -10.83
N PRO A 54 26.41 39.30 -9.61
CA PRO A 54 25.45 38.33 -9.07
C PRO A 54 24.23 38.17 -10.00
N VAL A 55 23.91 36.92 -10.37
CA VAL A 55 22.75 36.61 -11.23
C VAL A 55 21.46 36.87 -10.44
N PRO A 56 20.56 37.75 -10.91
CA PRO A 56 19.26 37.98 -10.29
C PRO A 56 18.44 36.68 -10.27
N GLN A 57 17.82 36.35 -9.13
CA GLN A 57 16.93 35.19 -9.02
C GLN A 57 15.78 35.29 -10.03
N GLY A 58 15.55 34.24 -10.81
CA GLY A 58 14.47 34.14 -11.79
C GLY A 58 14.85 34.44 -13.24
N GLN A 59 16.11 34.79 -13.53
CA GLN A 59 16.62 34.88 -14.91
C GLN A 59 17.30 33.59 -15.36
N GLN A 60 17.37 33.39 -16.68
CA GLN A 60 18.03 32.24 -17.30
C GLN A 60 19.51 32.23 -16.92
N LEU A 61 20.04 31.06 -16.54
CA LEU A 61 21.42 30.97 -16.08
C LEU A 61 22.38 31.14 -17.27
N PRO A 62 23.59 31.69 -17.07
CA PRO A 62 24.54 31.85 -18.16
C PRO A 62 25.18 30.53 -18.58
N GLY A 63 25.53 30.44 -19.86
CA GLY A 63 26.32 29.34 -20.42
C GLY A 63 25.69 27.94 -20.31
N ASP A 64 26.49 26.93 -19.97
CA ASP A 64 26.08 25.52 -19.83
C ASP A 64 25.47 25.19 -18.45
N LEU A 65 25.21 26.19 -17.60
CA LEU A 65 24.47 25.99 -16.35
C LEU A 65 23.02 25.56 -16.61
N VAL A 66 22.55 24.65 -15.75
CA VAL A 66 21.23 24.03 -15.85
C VAL A 66 20.19 24.88 -15.12
N ASP A 67 19.21 25.39 -15.88
CA ASP A 67 17.97 25.93 -15.35
C ASP A 67 16.76 25.15 -15.90
N GLU A 68 15.61 25.35 -15.28
CA GLU A 68 14.37 24.62 -15.61
C GLU A 68 13.95 24.83 -17.07
N GLY A 69 14.04 26.07 -17.57
CA GLY A 69 13.65 26.42 -18.93
C GLY A 69 14.54 25.75 -19.97
N LYS A 70 15.86 25.80 -19.79
CA LYS A 70 16.82 25.12 -20.66
C LYS A 70 16.65 23.60 -20.64
N LEU A 71 16.37 23.04 -19.46
CA LEU A 71 16.21 21.59 -19.33
C LEU A 71 14.99 21.11 -20.10
N LEU A 72 13.87 21.82 -19.98
CA LEU A 72 12.65 21.54 -20.73
C LEU A 72 12.86 21.69 -22.24
N LEU A 73 13.59 22.72 -22.68
CA LEU A 73 13.90 22.92 -24.09
C LEU A 73 14.76 21.78 -24.64
N PHE A 74 15.84 21.41 -23.94
CA PHE A 74 16.70 20.29 -24.33
C PHE A 74 15.94 18.96 -24.36
N MET A 75 15.05 18.72 -23.38
CA MET A 75 14.21 17.53 -23.38
C MET A 75 13.31 17.50 -24.62
N LYS A 76 12.65 18.61 -24.94
CA LYS A 76 11.73 18.71 -26.08
C LYS A 76 12.43 18.55 -27.43
N GLU A 77 13.54 19.25 -27.64
CA GLU A 77 14.20 19.34 -28.94
C GLU A 77 15.17 18.19 -29.20
N VAL A 78 15.92 17.78 -28.17
CA VAL A 78 17.03 16.83 -28.32
C VAL A 78 16.68 15.44 -27.78
N VAL A 79 15.87 15.32 -26.72
CA VAL A 79 15.62 14.01 -26.07
C VAL A 79 14.37 13.32 -26.61
N VAL A 80 13.26 14.04 -26.76
CA VAL A 80 11.96 13.46 -27.16
C VAL A 80 11.96 13.04 -28.63
N SER A 81 12.76 13.69 -29.47
CA SER A 81 12.95 13.35 -30.89
C SER A 81 13.78 12.07 -31.12
N ARG A 82 14.37 11.47 -30.07
CA ARG A 82 15.23 10.29 -30.22
C ARG A 82 14.39 9.03 -30.51
N PRO A 83 14.81 8.17 -31.46
CA PRO A 83 14.20 6.87 -31.63
C PRO A 83 14.39 6.02 -30.36
N PRO A 84 13.42 5.16 -30.00
CA PRO A 84 13.52 4.32 -28.82
C PRO A 84 14.80 3.47 -28.88
N ARG A 85 15.52 3.41 -27.74
CA ARG A 85 16.81 2.71 -27.65
C ARG A 85 16.68 1.27 -28.15
N LYS A 86 17.37 0.94 -29.24
CA LYS A 86 17.54 -0.44 -29.72
C LYS A 86 18.90 -0.93 -29.24
N GLY A 87 18.91 -1.99 -28.44
CA GLY A 87 20.14 -2.58 -27.93
C GLY A 87 19.95 -4.02 -27.48
N LYS A 88 21.03 -4.81 -27.53
CA LYS A 88 21.05 -6.24 -27.19
C LYS A 88 20.40 -6.50 -25.82
N ARG A 89 20.72 -5.68 -24.81
CA ARG A 89 20.13 -5.79 -23.46
C ARG A 89 18.59 -5.70 -23.43
N ILE A 90 17.97 -4.79 -24.19
CA ILE A 90 16.50 -4.65 -24.23
C ILE A 90 15.87 -5.82 -25.00
N LYS A 91 16.57 -6.33 -26.03
CA LYS A 91 16.15 -7.53 -26.75
C LYS A 91 16.21 -8.75 -25.84
N ASP A 92 17.33 -8.95 -25.12
CA ASP A 92 17.52 -10.03 -24.16
C ASP A 92 16.54 -9.95 -22.97
N GLU A 93 16.13 -8.74 -22.58
CA GLU A 93 15.12 -8.53 -21.53
C GLU A 93 13.71 -8.84 -22.03
N LYS A 94 13.37 -8.44 -23.26
CA LYS A 94 12.13 -8.86 -23.94
C LYS A 94 12.08 -10.37 -24.12
N GLU A 95 13.16 -11.00 -24.58
CA GLU A 95 13.25 -12.46 -24.76
C GLU A 95 13.13 -13.19 -23.43
N ARG A 96 13.78 -12.71 -22.36
CA ARG A 96 13.58 -13.25 -21.01
C ARG A 96 12.14 -13.09 -20.51
N HIS A 97 11.49 -11.97 -20.80
CA HIS A 97 10.11 -11.73 -20.41
C HIS A 97 9.16 -12.66 -21.18
N LEU A 98 9.36 -12.80 -22.50
CA LEU A 98 8.60 -13.70 -23.37
C LEU A 98 8.82 -15.16 -22.96
N GLY A 99 10.06 -15.60 -22.77
CA GLY A 99 10.37 -16.94 -22.28
C GLY A 99 9.78 -17.22 -20.91
N SER A 100 9.78 -16.24 -19.99
CA SER A 100 9.08 -16.37 -18.70
C SER A 100 7.57 -16.47 -18.85
N GLN A 101 6.97 -15.78 -19.82
CA GLN A 101 5.55 -15.89 -20.12
C GLN A 101 5.21 -17.23 -20.77
N GLU A 102 6.05 -17.74 -21.66
CA GLU A 102 5.89 -19.04 -22.31
C GLU A 102 6.04 -20.18 -21.30
N VAL A 103 7.03 -20.13 -20.41
CA VAL A 103 7.17 -21.09 -19.30
C VAL A 103 5.93 -21.03 -18.40
N LYS A 104 5.42 -19.84 -18.05
CA LYS A 104 4.17 -19.70 -17.29
C LYS A 104 2.96 -20.28 -18.03
N ARG A 105 2.88 -20.10 -19.36
CA ARG A 105 1.81 -20.66 -20.20
C ARG A 105 1.93 -22.19 -20.29
N ALA A 106 3.12 -22.72 -20.47
CA ALA A 106 3.39 -24.16 -20.54
C ALA A 106 3.10 -24.86 -19.21
N VAL A 107 3.51 -24.27 -18.08
CA VAL A 107 3.13 -24.76 -16.73
C VAL A 107 1.61 -24.70 -16.53
N LYS A 108 0.95 -23.64 -17.01
CA LYS A 108 -0.52 -23.50 -16.94
C LYS A 108 -1.26 -24.55 -17.80
N SER A 109 -0.71 -24.91 -18.96
CA SER A 109 -1.27 -25.95 -19.84
C SER A 109 -0.96 -27.37 -19.37
N ALA A 110 0.18 -27.60 -18.71
CA ALA A 110 0.60 -28.93 -18.27
C ALA A 110 -0.09 -29.40 -16.96
N GLN A 111 -0.70 -28.50 -16.20
CA GLN A 111 -1.31 -28.85 -14.91
C GLN A 111 -2.80 -29.19 -14.96
N ASP A 112 -3.48 -29.11 -16.12
CA ASP A 112 -4.96 -29.15 -16.22
C ASP A 112 -5.66 -28.25 -15.18
N ALA A 113 -4.92 -27.28 -14.63
CA ALA A 113 -5.29 -26.41 -13.53
C ALA A 113 -6.04 -25.20 -14.12
N SER A 114 -7.21 -25.56 -14.65
CA SER A 114 -8.43 -24.80 -14.85
C SER A 114 -8.28 -23.42 -15.50
N ARG A 115 -9.04 -23.24 -16.59
CA ARG A 115 -9.40 -21.95 -17.20
C ARG A 115 -9.80 -20.87 -16.17
N GLY A 116 -10.16 -21.24 -14.94
CA GLY A 116 -10.46 -20.34 -13.83
C GLY A 116 -9.29 -19.53 -13.28
N VAL A 117 -8.03 -19.99 -13.37
CA VAL A 117 -6.87 -19.28 -12.75
C VAL A 117 -6.61 -17.93 -13.43
N GLY A 118 -6.60 -16.87 -12.62
CA GLY A 118 -6.46 -15.48 -13.06
C GLY A 118 -7.72 -14.87 -13.67
N THR A 119 -8.88 -15.51 -13.51
CA THR A 119 -10.18 -15.02 -14.01
C THR A 119 -11.10 -14.62 -12.85
N LEU A 120 -12.32 -14.16 -13.15
CA LEU A 120 -13.37 -13.92 -12.15
C LEU A 120 -13.69 -15.14 -11.27
N ARG A 121 -13.32 -16.36 -11.69
CA ARG A 121 -13.49 -17.59 -10.88
C ARG A 121 -12.33 -17.88 -9.92
N ASP A 122 -11.29 -17.05 -9.93
CA ASP A 122 -10.09 -17.17 -9.07
C ASP A 122 -10.23 -16.37 -7.77
N VAL A 123 -11.45 -16.27 -7.25
CA VAL A 123 -11.80 -15.61 -6.00
C VAL A 123 -12.80 -16.46 -5.22
N TYR A 124 -12.91 -16.21 -3.92
CA TYR A 124 -13.94 -16.83 -3.09
C TYR A 124 -15.25 -16.03 -3.14
N ALA A 125 -16.36 -16.74 -3.00
CA ALA A 125 -17.68 -16.13 -2.83
C ALA A 125 -17.88 -15.65 -1.38
N PRO A 126 -18.74 -14.64 -1.13
CA PRO A 126 -19.04 -14.17 0.23
C PRO A 126 -19.50 -15.30 1.18
N ALA A 127 -20.25 -16.28 0.65
CA ALA A 127 -20.72 -17.44 1.39
C ALA A 127 -19.60 -18.34 1.94
N GLN A 128 -18.37 -18.24 1.42
CA GLN A 128 -17.21 -19.01 1.89
C GLN A 128 -16.46 -18.30 3.03
N ILE A 129 -16.79 -17.05 3.35
CA ILE A 129 -16.19 -16.32 4.48
C ILE A 129 -16.55 -17.00 5.82
N PRO A 130 -17.81 -17.40 6.09
CA PRO A 130 -18.13 -18.21 7.26
C PRO A 130 -17.36 -19.53 7.34
N ASP A 131 -17.09 -20.20 6.22
CA ASP A 131 -16.32 -21.44 6.20
C ASP A 131 -14.87 -21.21 6.62
N HIS A 132 -14.24 -20.13 6.13
CA HIS A 132 -12.91 -19.71 6.58
C HIS A 132 -12.90 -19.44 8.11
N THR A 133 -13.94 -18.80 8.63
CA THR A 133 -14.10 -18.60 10.08
C THR A 133 -14.28 -19.92 10.83
N ASN A 134 -15.10 -20.85 10.32
CA ASN A 134 -15.31 -22.16 10.93
C ASN A 134 -14.00 -22.96 11.00
N VAL A 135 -13.13 -22.85 9.99
CA VAL A 135 -11.78 -23.44 10.03
C VAL A 135 -10.98 -22.89 11.22
N ALA A 136 -11.04 -21.57 11.46
CA ALA A 136 -10.36 -20.95 12.60
C ALA A 136 -10.81 -21.57 13.93
N TRP A 137 -12.13 -21.71 14.10
CA TRP A 137 -12.75 -22.28 15.29
C TRP A 137 -12.66 -23.81 15.38
N SER A 138 -12.32 -24.49 14.29
CA SER A 138 -12.03 -25.93 14.30
C SER A 138 -10.61 -26.23 14.79
N GLU A 139 -9.70 -25.25 14.73
CA GLU A 139 -8.31 -25.42 15.15
C GLU A 139 -8.24 -25.53 16.69
N ARG A 140 -7.47 -26.51 17.18
CA ARG A 140 -7.39 -26.82 18.61
C ARG A 140 -5.99 -26.61 19.17
N LYS A 141 -4.97 -26.93 18.38
CA LYS A 141 -3.58 -26.88 18.83
C LYS A 141 -3.02 -25.46 18.79
N GLU A 142 -3.32 -24.74 17.72
CA GLU A 142 -2.75 -23.43 17.43
C GLU A 142 -3.84 -22.36 17.27
N ILE A 143 -4.82 -22.37 18.18
CA ILE A 143 -6.00 -21.49 18.11
C ILE A 143 -5.64 -20.00 18.10
N ALA A 144 -4.57 -19.59 18.79
CA ALA A 144 -4.08 -18.20 18.74
C ALA A 144 -3.68 -17.80 17.31
N CYS A 145 -2.93 -18.66 16.62
CA CYS A 145 -2.55 -18.45 15.23
C CYS A 145 -3.78 -18.47 14.31
N ALA A 146 -4.75 -19.33 14.60
CA ALA A 146 -5.99 -19.46 13.85
C ALA A 146 -6.85 -18.18 13.91
N LEU A 147 -7.14 -17.70 15.13
CA LEU A 147 -7.92 -16.47 15.35
C LEU A 147 -7.21 -15.25 14.75
N ARG A 148 -5.90 -15.15 14.93
CA ARG A 148 -5.09 -14.08 14.29
C ARG A 148 -5.19 -14.13 12.76
N THR A 149 -5.15 -15.33 12.16
CA THR A 149 -5.26 -15.51 10.69
C THR A 149 -6.65 -15.16 10.18
N GLN A 150 -7.70 -15.46 10.96
CA GLN A 150 -9.06 -15.03 10.67
C GLN A 150 -9.16 -13.50 10.61
N VAL A 151 -8.58 -12.80 11.59
CA VAL A 151 -8.54 -11.33 11.60
C VAL A 151 -7.76 -10.78 10.41
N ASP A 152 -6.58 -11.35 10.09
CA ASP A 152 -5.77 -10.96 8.92
C ASP A 152 -6.55 -11.06 7.59
N PHE A 153 -7.30 -12.16 7.43
CA PHE A 153 -8.18 -12.37 6.28
C PHE A 153 -9.30 -11.32 6.23
N LEU A 154 -9.99 -11.08 7.35
CA LEU A 154 -11.12 -10.14 7.42
C LEU A 154 -10.69 -8.68 7.25
N PHE A 155 -9.48 -8.29 7.68
CA PHE A 155 -8.89 -6.99 7.35
C PHE A 155 -8.73 -6.79 5.84
N GLY A 156 -8.23 -7.81 5.15
CA GLY A 156 -8.12 -7.78 3.68
C GLY A 156 -9.48 -7.71 2.98
N ASN A 157 -10.50 -8.35 3.54
CA ASN A 157 -11.85 -8.37 2.99
C ASN A 157 -12.62 -7.07 3.23
N HIS A 158 -12.67 -6.58 4.48
CA HIS A 158 -13.50 -5.43 4.87
C HIS A 158 -12.87 -4.08 4.55
N MET A 159 -11.55 -4.01 4.50
CA MET A 159 -10.81 -2.76 4.33
C MET A 159 -9.93 -2.78 3.08
N LEU A 160 -10.00 -3.82 2.23
CA LEU A 160 -9.16 -3.96 1.03
C LEU A 160 -7.64 -3.86 1.30
N LEU A 161 -7.22 -4.15 2.53
CA LEU A 161 -5.84 -4.00 2.95
C LEU A 161 -4.95 -5.04 2.29
N GLY A 162 -3.83 -4.57 1.73
CA GLY A 162 -2.74 -5.44 1.31
C GLY A 162 -1.98 -6.01 2.52
N SER A 163 -1.27 -7.12 2.34
CA SER A 163 -0.46 -7.72 3.43
C SER A 163 0.57 -6.75 4.01
N GLY A 164 1.12 -5.85 3.19
CA GLY A 164 2.06 -4.83 3.64
C GLY A 164 1.46 -3.78 4.58
N ASN A 165 0.15 -3.54 4.54
CA ASN A 165 -0.52 -2.54 5.36
C ASN A 165 -1.21 -3.17 6.58
N ARG A 166 -1.73 -4.40 6.47
CA ARG A 166 -2.46 -5.08 7.56
C ARG A 166 -1.58 -5.69 8.65
N LEU A 167 -0.41 -6.23 8.29
CA LEU A 167 0.51 -6.87 9.23
C LEU A 167 1.17 -5.89 10.22
N PRO A 168 1.54 -4.65 9.84
CA PRO A 168 2.13 -3.70 10.77
C PRO A 168 1.11 -2.94 11.65
N VAL A 169 -0.21 -3.12 11.46
CA VAL A 169 -1.25 -2.38 12.20
C VAL A 169 -1.06 -2.51 13.71
N GLU A 170 -1.05 -1.36 14.38
CA GLU A 170 -0.94 -1.21 15.82
C GLU A 170 -2.32 -1.03 16.48
N LEU A 171 -2.39 -1.30 17.78
CA LEU A 171 -3.61 -1.01 18.55
C LEU A 171 -3.94 0.48 18.51
N ALA A 172 -2.94 1.36 18.53
CA ALA A 172 -3.12 2.81 18.48
C ALA A 172 -3.69 3.31 17.15
N ASP A 173 -3.49 2.55 16.06
CA ASP A 173 -4.06 2.88 14.75
C ASP A 173 -5.58 2.64 14.69
N CYS A 174 -6.12 1.88 15.64
CA CYS A 174 -7.50 1.40 15.61
C CYS A 174 -8.39 2.17 16.59
N PHE A 175 -9.46 2.81 16.10
CA PHE A 175 -10.40 3.51 16.96
C PHE A 175 -11.85 3.40 16.46
N PRO A 176 -12.84 3.48 17.35
CA PRO A 176 -14.24 3.55 16.96
C PRO A 176 -14.62 4.97 16.51
N LEU A 177 -15.35 5.09 15.40
CA LEU A 177 -15.94 6.35 14.95
C LEU A 177 -17.46 6.25 14.98
N ASP A 178 -18.11 7.23 15.60
CA ASP A 178 -19.57 7.35 15.59
C ASP A 178 -20.09 7.79 14.23
N LEU A 179 -21.06 7.03 13.72
CA LEU A 179 -21.72 7.25 12.44
C LEU A 179 -23.21 7.54 12.69
N PRO A 180 -23.59 8.78 13.05
CA PRO A 180 -24.95 9.12 13.45
C PRO A 180 -25.99 8.98 12.32
N LYS A 181 -25.53 8.89 11.07
CA LYS A 181 -26.38 8.71 9.89
C LYS A 181 -26.49 7.26 9.43
N GLU A 182 -25.73 6.33 10.04
CA GLU A 182 -25.74 4.91 9.68
C GLU A 182 -26.54 4.08 10.68
N GLY A 183 -27.22 3.06 10.19
CA GLY A 183 -27.94 2.06 10.98
C GLY A 183 -29.20 2.58 11.66
N LEU A 184 -29.71 1.82 12.63
CA LEU A 184 -30.97 2.13 13.30
C LEU A 184 -30.86 3.44 14.11
N LYS A 185 -31.72 4.40 13.77
CA LYS A 185 -31.78 5.73 14.42
C LYS A 185 -32.53 5.66 15.75
N VAL A 186 -31.97 4.94 16.71
CA VAL A 186 -32.53 4.80 18.06
C VAL A 186 -31.87 5.81 19.00
N PRO A 187 -32.63 6.55 19.84
CA PRO A 187 -32.04 7.39 20.87
C PRO A 187 -31.08 6.58 21.76
N ARG A 188 -29.89 7.14 22.03
CA ARG A 188 -28.79 6.55 22.84
C ARG A 188 -27.97 5.43 22.20
N TYR A 189 -28.27 5.02 20.97
CA TYR A 189 -27.46 4.03 20.25
C TYR A 189 -27.03 4.58 18.90
N THR A 190 -25.73 4.87 18.78
CA THR A 190 -25.11 5.27 17.51
C THR A 190 -24.37 4.08 16.92
N THR A 191 -24.51 3.90 15.60
CA THR A 191 -23.69 2.96 14.86
C THR A 191 -22.23 3.40 14.93
N LYS A 192 -21.32 2.46 15.19
CA LYS A 192 -19.88 2.71 15.23
C LYS A 192 -19.20 1.94 14.12
N ALA A 193 -18.31 2.60 13.39
CA ALA A 193 -17.34 1.94 12.53
C ALA A 193 -16.03 1.73 13.28
N LEU A 194 -15.37 0.61 13.00
CA LEU A 194 -13.96 0.45 13.32
C LEU A 194 -13.16 1.19 12.24
N VAL A 195 -12.33 2.14 12.65
CA VAL A 195 -11.43 2.88 11.75
C VAL A 195 -9.99 2.45 12.02
N VAL A 196 -9.20 2.30 10.96
CA VAL A 196 -7.76 2.04 11.02
C VAL A 196 -7.03 3.14 10.28
N VAL A 197 -6.08 3.79 10.96
CA VAL A 197 -5.18 4.77 10.38
C VAL A 197 -4.00 4.07 9.74
N MET A 198 -3.57 4.54 8.58
CA MET A 198 -2.33 4.13 7.93
C MET A 198 -1.56 5.36 7.49
N ASN A 199 -0.28 5.39 7.81
CA ASN A 199 0.66 6.41 7.36
C ASN A 199 1.77 5.83 6.47
N CYS A 200 1.82 4.51 6.31
CA CYS A 200 2.84 3.79 5.56
C CYS A 200 2.19 2.84 4.54
N GLY A 201 2.48 3.04 3.25
CA GLY A 201 2.01 2.16 2.19
C GLY A 201 2.84 2.34 0.92
N LYS A 202 2.93 1.29 0.09
CA LYS A 202 3.72 1.33 -1.16
C LYS A 202 3.31 2.46 -2.11
N THR A 203 2.04 2.84 -2.08
CA THR A 203 1.45 3.91 -2.91
C THR A 203 1.53 5.27 -2.25
N ASN A 204 1.81 5.33 -0.94
CA ASN A 204 1.83 6.54 -0.16
C ASN A 204 3.27 7.05 0.03
N GLN A 205 3.86 7.54 -1.07
CA GLN A 205 5.24 8.03 -1.11
C GLN A 205 5.47 9.28 -0.25
N HIS A 206 4.40 9.96 0.16
CA HIS A 206 4.45 11.24 0.88
C HIS A 206 4.07 11.11 2.36
N GLY A 207 3.86 9.90 2.89
CA GLY A 207 3.51 9.69 4.30
C GLY A 207 2.17 10.30 4.72
N ARG A 208 1.20 10.38 3.79
CA ARG A 208 -0.14 10.92 4.03
C ARG A 208 -0.90 10.05 5.03
N MET A 209 -1.78 10.63 5.83
CA MET A 209 -2.71 9.83 6.65
C MET A 209 -3.83 9.31 5.77
N GLU A 210 -3.92 7.99 5.66
CA GLU A 210 -5.01 7.27 5.02
C GLU A 210 -5.87 6.60 6.10
N TYR A 211 -7.17 6.52 5.86
CA TYR A 211 -8.12 5.88 6.76
C TYR A 211 -8.82 4.75 6.03
N ASP A 212 -8.96 3.62 6.71
CA ASP A 212 -9.89 2.57 6.32
C ASP A 212 -10.92 2.36 7.41
N SER A 213 -12.06 1.79 7.05
CA SER A 213 -13.09 1.51 8.04
C SER A 213 -13.92 0.28 7.72
N ALA A 214 -14.52 -0.31 8.75
CA ALA A 214 -15.42 -1.44 8.64
C ALA A 214 -16.61 -1.30 9.59
N LEU A 215 -17.79 -1.72 9.12
CA LEU A 215 -18.98 -1.87 9.94
C LEU A 215 -19.04 -3.27 10.56
N ARG A 216 -19.96 -3.44 11.52
CA ARG A 216 -20.32 -4.79 11.97
C ARG A 216 -21.09 -5.48 10.84
N HIS A 217 -20.70 -6.72 10.56
CA HIS A 217 -21.32 -7.53 9.52
C HIS A 217 -22.63 -8.14 10.04
N ARG A 218 -23.63 -8.33 9.16
CA ARG A 218 -24.90 -8.98 9.49
C ARG A 218 -24.74 -10.39 10.05
N ASP A 219 -23.98 -11.25 9.36
CA ASP A 219 -23.49 -12.53 9.89
C ASP A 219 -22.29 -12.33 10.87
N PRO A 220 -22.40 -12.74 12.15
CA PRO A 220 -21.29 -12.68 13.11
C PRO A 220 -20.02 -13.42 12.68
N ARG A 221 -20.14 -14.48 11.87
CA ARG A 221 -18.99 -15.29 11.39
C ARG A 221 -18.16 -14.55 10.36
N SER A 222 -18.75 -13.55 9.69
CA SER A 222 -18.05 -12.70 8.73
C SER A 222 -17.65 -11.36 9.34
N CYS A 223 -17.97 -11.09 10.61
CA CYS A 223 -17.75 -9.79 11.22
C CYS A 223 -16.28 -9.58 11.65
N LEU A 224 -15.60 -8.60 11.05
CA LEU A 224 -14.25 -8.18 11.46
C LEU A 224 -14.20 -7.71 12.93
N VAL A 225 -15.15 -6.87 13.36
CA VAL A 225 -15.21 -6.35 14.74
C VAL A 225 -15.40 -7.50 15.74
N GLY A 226 -16.25 -8.48 15.41
CA GLY A 226 -16.45 -9.67 16.23
C GLY A 226 -15.19 -10.54 16.30
N ALA A 227 -14.55 -10.79 15.16
CA ALA A 227 -13.30 -11.55 15.11
C ALA A 227 -12.17 -10.89 15.91
N LEU A 228 -12.05 -9.56 15.85
CA LEU A 228 -11.10 -8.79 16.67
C LEU A 228 -11.40 -8.94 18.16
N ALA A 229 -12.67 -8.86 18.57
CA ALA A 229 -13.05 -9.05 19.96
C ALA A 229 -12.68 -10.44 20.48
N PHE A 230 -12.95 -11.51 19.70
CA PHE A 230 -12.56 -12.87 20.07
C PHE A 230 -11.04 -13.06 20.10
N TRP A 231 -10.33 -12.50 19.14
CA TRP A 231 -8.86 -12.52 19.11
C TRP A 231 -8.27 -11.84 20.35
N PHE A 232 -8.73 -10.63 20.69
CA PHE A 232 -8.27 -9.89 21.86
C PHE A 232 -8.62 -10.58 23.17
N PHE A 233 -9.84 -11.11 23.28
CA PHE A 233 -10.24 -11.90 24.43
C PHE A 233 -9.32 -13.13 24.61
N TRP A 234 -9.08 -13.89 23.54
CA TRP A 234 -8.17 -15.02 23.60
C TRP A 234 -6.76 -14.59 24.01
N ARG A 235 -6.23 -13.57 23.33
CA ARG A 235 -4.86 -13.05 23.48
C ARG A 235 -4.52 -12.65 24.91
N TRP A 236 -5.41 -11.91 25.59
CA TRP A 236 -5.11 -11.35 26.91
C TRP A 236 -5.79 -12.11 28.05
N GLN A 237 -7.01 -12.62 27.86
CA GLN A 237 -7.76 -13.23 28.95
C GLN A 237 -7.53 -14.74 29.07
N VAL A 238 -7.43 -15.44 27.93
CA VAL A 238 -7.37 -16.92 27.89
C VAL A 238 -5.93 -17.41 27.85
N GLU A 239 -5.12 -16.92 26.91
CA GLU A 239 -3.75 -17.39 26.74
C GLU A 239 -2.84 -16.98 27.91
N ARG A 240 -3.08 -15.80 28.50
CA ARG A 240 -2.39 -15.24 29.69
C ARG A 240 -0.86 -15.23 29.62
N THR A 241 -0.30 -15.36 28.41
CA THR A 241 1.14 -15.28 28.13
C THR A 241 1.61 -13.84 27.96
N GLU A 242 0.77 -13.00 27.35
CA GLU A 242 0.98 -11.56 27.22
C GLU A 242 0.16 -10.82 28.29
N ARG A 243 0.77 -9.81 28.92
CA ARG A 243 0.06 -8.93 29.85
C ARG A 243 -0.90 -8.01 29.09
N PHE A 244 -2.05 -7.73 29.68
CA PHE A 244 -2.96 -6.73 29.12
C PHE A 244 -2.27 -5.35 29.07
N PRO A 245 -2.42 -4.58 27.97
CA PRO A 245 -1.76 -3.28 27.82
C PRO A 245 -2.21 -2.30 28.91
N VAL A 246 -1.27 -1.49 29.38
CA VAL A 246 -1.56 -0.40 30.32
C VAL A 246 -1.82 0.86 29.51
N PHE A 247 -2.97 1.50 29.71
CA PHE A 247 -3.36 2.71 28.96
C PHE A 247 -3.04 4.01 29.69
N GLN A 248 -1.99 4.02 30.52
CA GLN A 248 -1.59 5.20 31.29
C GLN A 248 -0.78 6.17 30.44
N ARG A 249 0.19 5.66 29.67
CA ARG A 249 1.01 6.46 28.76
C ARG A 249 1.01 5.87 27.36
N SER A 250 1.30 6.69 26.35
CA SER A 250 1.36 6.24 24.96
C SER A 250 2.45 5.19 24.73
N GLU A 251 3.60 5.35 25.37
CA GLU A 251 4.75 4.45 25.23
C GLU A 251 4.46 3.03 25.72
N ASP A 252 3.46 2.85 26.59
CA ASP A 252 3.11 1.56 27.17
C ASP A 252 2.36 0.64 26.20
N TRP A 253 1.72 1.19 25.16
CA TRP A 253 0.82 0.39 24.31
C TRP A 253 0.82 0.74 22.82
N TYR A 254 1.34 1.90 22.39
CA TYR A 254 1.29 2.32 20.98
C TYR A 254 1.96 1.31 20.04
N ASP A 255 3.13 0.79 20.40
CA ASP A 255 3.88 -0.17 19.58
C ASP A 255 3.27 -1.58 19.57
N THR A 256 2.16 -1.81 20.26
CA THR A 256 1.53 -3.12 20.36
C THR A 256 0.84 -3.49 19.05
N LYS A 257 1.32 -4.53 18.39
CA LYS A 257 0.74 -4.99 17.11
C LYS A 257 -0.60 -5.67 17.32
N VAL A 258 -1.58 -5.40 16.46
CA VAL A 258 -2.84 -6.16 16.40
C VAL A 258 -2.55 -7.62 16.04
N LEU A 259 -1.75 -7.82 14.98
CA LEU A 259 -1.31 -9.12 14.48
C LEU A 259 0.13 -9.42 14.94
N ARG A 260 0.34 -9.53 16.26
CA ARG A 260 1.65 -9.82 16.86
C ARG A 260 2.30 -11.08 16.26
N ARG A 261 3.63 -11.11 16.17
CA ARG A 261 4.39 -12.28 15.69
C ARG A 261 4.21 -13.50 16.60
N SER A 262 4.40 -13.31 17.90
CA SER A 262 4.35 -14.35 18.93
C SER A 262 3.89 -13.74 20.25
N ALA A 263 3.51 -14.57 21.22
CA ALA A 263 3.12 -14.09 22.55
C ALA A 263 4.27 -13.42 23.33
N LYS A 264 5.52 -13.80 23.03
CA LYS A 264 6.72 -13.23 23.67
C LYS A 264 7.13 -11.89 23.05
N GLU A 265 6.72 -11.63 21.82
CA GLU A 265 7.10 -10.45 21.04
C GLU A 265 5.83 -9.72 20.55
N PRO A 266 5.06 -9.07 21.45
CA PRO A 266 3.80 -8.42 21.10
C PRO A 266 3.96 -7.20 20.17
N GLN A 267 5.14 -6.58 20.17
CA GLN A 267 5.51 -5.43 19.34
C GLN A 267 6.09 -5.84 17.97
N ALA A 268 6.48 -7.11 17.81
CA ALA A 268 7.04 -7.58 16.55
C ALA A 268 5.93 -7.90 15.55
N GLN A 269 6.07 -7.37 14.33
CA GLN A 269 5.17 -7.71 13.23
C GLN A 269 5.28 -9.18 12.82
N LEU A 270 4.13 -9.76 12.44
CA LEU A 270 4.07 -11.07 11.80
C LEU A 270 4.76 -11.03 10.43
N SER A 271 5.57 -12.04 10.14
CA SER A 271 6.23 -12.14 8.83
C SER A 271 5.20 -12.39 7.72
N SER A 272 5.43 -11.79 6.55
CA SER A 272 4.55 -12.02 5.39
C SER A 272 4.52 -13.48 4.93
N GLN A 273 5.63 -14.20 5.11
CA GLN A 273 5.70 -15.62 4.76
C GLN A 273 4.84 -16.47 5.70
N THR A 274 4.99 -16.27 7.02
CA THR A 274 4.18 -16.99 8.01
C THR A 274 2.69 -16.69 7.84
N ALA A 275 2.32 -15.42 7.64
CA ALA A 275 0.93 -15.04 7.37
C ALA A 275 0.39 -15.79 6.14
N ARG A 276 1.14 -15.80 5.03
CA ARG A 276 0.76 -16.49 3.79
C ARG A 276 0.59 -18.01 4.00
N GLU A 277 1.50 -18.66 4.72
CA GLU A 277 1.43 -20.09 4.99
C GLU A 277 0.17 -20.46 5.78
N TRP A 278 -0.16 -19.68 6.81
CA TRP A 278 -1.39 -19.85 7.59
C TRP A 278 -2.64 -19.63 6.74
N THR A 279 -2.70 -18.54 5.98
CA THR A 279 -3.82 -18.27 5.06
C THR A 279 -3.99 -19.39 4.03
N PHE A 280 -2.90 -19.91 3.47
CA PHE A 280 -2.95 -21.01 2.51
C PHE A 280 -3.55 -22.28 3.11
N ARG A 281 -3.13 -22.66 4.32
CA ARG A 281 -3.71 -23.80 5.06
C ARG A 281 -5.21 -23.62 5.29
N PHE A 282 -5.63 -22.40 5.61
CA PHE A 282 -7.04 -22.07 5.82
C PHE A 282 -7.85 -22.20 4.54
N TYR A 283 -7.34 -21.68 3.43
CA TYR A 283 -8.02 -21.82 2.14
C TYR A 283 -8.16 -23.28 1.71
N GLN A 284 -7.13 -24.11 1.91
CA GLN A 284 -7.23 -25.54 1.62
C GLN A 284 -8.32 -26.21 2.46
N LYS A 285 -8.38 -25.94 3.76
CA LYS A 285 -9.40 -26.50 4.67
C LYS A 285 -10.81 -25.98 4.38
N ALA A 286 -10.94 -24.72 3.96
CA ALA A 286 -12.22 -24.08 3.62
C ALA A 286 -12.68 -24.36 2.17
N GLY A 287 -11.90 -25.14 1.39
CA GLY A 287 -12.21 -25.40 -0.02
C GLY A 287 -12.08 -24.18 -0.94
N ILE A 288 -11.40 -23.12 -0.50
CA ILE A 288 -11.16 -21.90 -1.28
C ILE A 288 -9.98 -22.14 -2.24
N LYS A 289 -10.25 -22.01 -3.53
CA LYS A 289 -9.25 -22.17 -4.60
C LYS A 289 -8.86 -20.81 -5.13
N VAL A 290 -7.67 -20.34 -4.78
CA VAL A 290 -7.13 -19.05 -5.24
C VAL A 290 -5.66 -19.16 -5.61
N SER A 291 -5.26 -18.48 -6.69
CA SER A 291 -3.86 -18.47 -7.15
C SER A 291 -2.96 -17.52 -6.34
N LYS A 292 -3.49 -16.36 -5.94
CA LYS A 292 -2.76 -15.32 -5.19
C LYS A 292 -3.23 -15.21 -3.74
N VAL A 293 -2.80 -16.15 -2.90
CA VAL A 293 -3.23 -16.31 -1.50
C VAL A 293 -3.33 -15.00 -0.70
N SER A 294 -2.25 -14.20 -0.65
CA SER A 294 -2.20 -12.99 0.18
C SER A 294 -3.02 -11.81 -0.36
N HIS A 295 -3.22 -11.77 -1.68
CA HIS A 295 -4.00 -10.73 -2.36
C HIS A 295 -5.47 -11.09 -2.56
N ALA A 296 -5.82 -12.37 -2.40
CA ALA A 296 -7.16 -12.89 -2.66
C ALA A 296 -8.25 -12.11 -1.93
N PRO A 297 -8.13 -11.74 -0.63
CA PRO A 297 -9.21 -11.04 0.06
C PRO A 297 -9.54 -9.69 -0.54
N ARG A 298 -8.48 -8.94 -0.90
CA ARG A 298 -8.61 -7.64 -1.53
C ARG A 298 -9.31 -7.73 -2.89
N VAL A 299 -8.93 -8.71 -3.71
CA VAL A 299 -9.52 -8.88 -5.06
C VAL A 299 -10.96 -9.37 -4.96
N ALA A 300 -11.22 -10.38 -4.12
CA ALA A 300 -12.54 -10.95 -3.92
C ALA A 300 -13.54 -9.91 -3.39
N ALA A 301 -13.17 -9.15 -2.36
CA ALA A 301 -14.05 -8.13 -1.80
C ALA A 301 -14.36 -7.00 -2.79
N THR A 302 -13.38 -6.62 -3.63
CA THR A 302 -13.60 -5.64 -4.72
C THR A 302 -14.65 -6.15 -5.70
N GLN A 303 -14.51 -7.39 -6.16
CA GLN A 303 -15.44 -8.01 -7.12
C GLN A 303 -16.82 -8.27 -6.50
N ASN A 304 -16.87 -8.66 -5.22
CA ASN A 304 -18.12 -8.88 -4.51
C ASN A 304 -18.89 -7.57 -4.30
N ALA A 305 -18.20 -6.46 -4.02
CA ALA A 305 -18.82 -5.15 -3.92
C ALA A 305 -19.36 -4.65 -5.28
N ASP A 306 -18.62 -4.87 -6.36
CA ASP A 306 -19.07 -4.57 -7.72
C ASP A 306 -20.34 -5.35 -8.09
N ILE A 307 -20.37 -6.66 -7.81
CA ILE A 307 -21.56 -7.52 -8.00
C ILE A 307 -22.74 -7.06 -7.13
N ALA A 308 -22.47 -6.53 -5.93
CA ALA A 308 -23.48 -5.97 -5.04
C ALA A 308 -24.03 -4.61 -5.51
N GLY A 309 -23.49 -4.04 -6.59
CA GLY A 309 -23.96 -2.78 -7.17
C GLY A 309 -23.31 -1.52 -6.59
N VAL A 310 -22.19 -1.64 -5.89
CA VAL A 310 -21.42 -0.47 -5.43
C VAL A 310 -20.80 0.23 -6.64
N ASP A 311 -21.13 1.51 -6.86
CA ASP A 311 -20.70 2.23 -8.05
C ASP A 311 -19.16 2.38 -8.13
N GLU A 312 -18.57 1.91 -9.24
CA GLU A 312 -17.15 2.14 -9.57
C GLU A 312 -16.93 3.52 -10.23
N GLY A 313 -18.01 4.16 -10.69
CA GLY A 313 -18.06 5.48 -11.27
C GLY A 313 -17.68 5.52 -12.75
N GLN A 314 -18.69 5.52 -13.63
CA GLN A 314 -18.65 6.23 -14.91
C GLN A 314 -20.05 6.77 -15.29
N LEU A 315 -20.11 8.10 -15.50
CA LEU A 315 -21.23 8.94 -15.97
C LEU A 315 -22.35 9.31 -14.96
N GLY A 316 -22.23 10.52 -14.41
CA GLY A 316 -23.37 11.46 -14.34
C GLY A 316 -24.27 11.45 -13.09
N ARG A 317 -24.11 10.54 -12.14
CA ARG A 317 -24.84 10.59 -10.85
C ARG A 317 -23.92 10.46 -9.64
N ARG A 318 -23.60 11.61 -9.04
CA ARG A 318 -23.30 11.85 -7.61
C ARG A 318 -22.36 10.94 -6.77
N SER A 319 -21.64 9.97 -7.32
CA SER A 319 -20.71 9.15 -6.53
C SER A 319 -19.34 9.02 -7.21
N CYS A 320 -18.28 9.45 -6.51
CA CYS A 320 -16.90 9.21 -6.93
C CYS A 320 -16.48 7.81 -6.45
N GLY A 321 -16.65 6.78 -7.29
CA GLY A 321 -16.02 5.45 -7.21
C GLY A 321 -15.68 4.95 -5.80
N GLU A 322 -16.68 4.49 -5.05
CA GLU A 322 -16.57 4.05 -3.64
C GLU A 322 -15.56 2.92 -3.47
N ILE A 323 -15.54 1.97 -4.41
CA ILE A 323 -14.58 0.87 -4.46
C ILE A 323 -13.14 1.42 -4.59
N ARG A 324 -12.93 2.47 -5.40
CA ARG A 324 -11.62 3.10 -5.57
C ARG A 324 -11.20 3.86 -4.31
N ARG A 325 -12.15 4.47 -3.60
CA ARG A 325 -11.89 5.10 -2.29
C ARG A 325 -11.48 4.07 -1.25
N ALA A 326 -12.23 2.97 -1.10
CA ALA A 326 -11.87 1.85 -0.22
C ALA A 326 -10.49 1.24 -0.58
N GLY A 327 -10.21 1.10 -1.88
CA GLY A 327 -8.95 0.58 -2.37
C GLY A 327 -7.77 1.57 -2.27
N ARG A 328 -8.03 2.85 -1.97
CA ARG A 328 -7.09 3.99 -2.10
C ARG A 328 -6.37 4.02 -3.45
N TRP A 329 -7.16 3.95 -4.53
CA TRP A 329 -6.64 3.99 -5.91
C TRP A 329 -6.80 5.35 -6.59
N ASN A 330 -7.29 6.37 -5.87
CA ASN A 330 -7.50 7.73 -6.37
C ASN A 330 -6.22 8.58 -6.38
N ASN A 331 -5.16 8.07 -6.99
CA ASN A 331 -3.88 8.78 -7.09
C ASN A 331 -4.07 10.08 -7.90
N GLY A 332 -4.07 11.23 -7.24
CA GLY A 332 -4.13 12.56 -7.88
C GLY A 332 -5.28 13.45 -7.42
N ASP A 333 -6.28 12.94 -6.69
CA ASP A 333 -7.34 13.78 -6.14
C ASP A 333 -6.90 14.47 -4.83
N GLN A 334 -6.56 15.75 -4.93
CA GLN A 334 -6.10 16.57 -3.80
C GLN A 334 -7.19 16.79 -2.75
N MET A 335 -8.47 16.79 -3.13
CA MET A 335 -9.58 17.03 -2.19
C MET A 335 -9.79 15.83 -1.26
N THR A 336 -9.83 14.63 -1.83
CA THR A 336 -9.92 13.38 -1.04
C THR A 336 -8.64 13.15 -0.22
N GLY A 337 -7.47 13.51 -0.76
CA GLY A 337 -6.19 13.30 -0.06
C GLY A 337 -5.86 14.29 1.06
N CYS A 338 -6.50 15.46 1.12
CA CYS A 338 -6.15 16.53 2.07
C CYS A 338 -7.28 16.94 3.02
N TYR A 339 -8.54 16.86 2.60
CA TYR A 339 -9.65 17.48 3.35
C TYR A 339 -10.79 16.51 3.69
N LEU A 340 -10.98 15.45 2.90
CA LEU A 340 -12.04 14.49 3.13
C LEU A 340 -11.47 13.23 3.78
N THR A 341 -11.94 12.91 4.98
CA THR A 341 -11.76 11.59 5.60
C THR A 341 -12.63 10.51 4.93
N SER A 342 -13.29 10.85 3.81
CA SER A 342 -14.58 10.28 3.39
C SER A 342 -14.56 8.75 3.33
N LEU A 343 -15.04 8.15 4.42
CA LEU A 343 -15.21 6.72 4.52
C LEU A 343 -16.15 6.24 3.40
N PRO A 344 -15.83 5.12 2.73
CA PRO A 344 -16.61 4.66 1.60
C PRO A 344 -17.87 3.92 2.05
N PHE A 345 -18.90 4.66 2.46
CA PHE A 345 -20.08 4.10 3.14
C PHE A 345 -20.81 3.03 2.34
N GLU A 346 -20.99 3.20 1.02
CA GLU A 346 -21.68 2.21 0.18
C GLU A 346 -20.90 0.89 0.15
N PHE A 347 -19.58 0.97 0.01
CA PHE A 347 -18.69 -0.19 0.09
C PHE A 347 -18.74 -0.84 1.47
N MET A 348 -18.68 -0.04 2.54
CA MET A 348 -18.74 -0.54 3.92
C MET A 348 -20.03 -1.32 4.20
N ARG A 349 -21.17 -0.83 3.68
CA ARG A 349 -22.47 -1.52 3.80
C ARG A 349 -22.49 -2.81 3.00
N ALA A 350 -22.07 -2.76 1.74
CA ALA A 350 -22.04 -3.92 0.85
C ALA A 350 -21.21 -5.07 1.42
N VAL A 351 -20.00 -4.77 1.90
CA VAL A 351 -19.12 -5.81 2.48
C VAL A 351 -19.62 -6.29 3.85
N ALA A 352 -20.42 -5.50 4.56
CA ALA A 352 -21.08 -5.89 5.79
C ALA A 352 -22.41 -6.64 5.59
N ASP A 353 -22.76 -6.99 4.33
CA ASP A 353 -23.98 -7.69 3.94
C ASP A 353 -25.26 -6.87 4.18
N PHE A 354 -25.15 -5.55 3.94
CA PHE A 354 -26.26 -4.61 3.86
C PHE A 354 -26.39 -4.04 2.45
N ASP A 355 -27.58 -3.52 2.14
CA ASP A 355 -27.83 -2.83 0.88
C ASP A 355 -26.93 -1.57 0.78
N PRO A 356 -26.16 -1.40 -0.32
CA PRO A 356 -25.26 -0.25 -0.50
C PRO A 356 -25.96 1.10 -0.38
N GLU A 357 -27.22 1.21 -0.83
CA GLU A 357 -27.99 2.46 -0.83
C GLU A 357 -28.64 2.74 0.54
N TRP A 358 -28.77 1.71 1.39
CA TRP A 358 -29.52 1.82 2.64
C TRP A 358 -28.65 2.25 3.82
N SER A 359 -28.86 3.48 4.30
CA SER A 359 -28.14 4.03 5.46
C SER A 359 -28.82 3.79 6.82
N GLY A 360 -29.98 3.11 6.88
CA GLY A 360 -30.75 2.97 8.12
C GLY A 360 -32.12 3.63 8.08
#